data_AF-A0A2C6A082-F1
#
_entry.id   AF-A0A2C6A082-F1
#
_cell.length_a   1.000
_cell.length_b   1.000
_cell.length_c   1.000
_cell.angle_alpha   90.00
_cell.angle_beta   90.00
_cell.angle_gamma   90.00
#
_symmetry.space_group_name_H-M   'P 1'
#
loop_
_entity.id
_entity.type
_entity.pdbx_description
1 polymer ?
#
loop_
_entity_poly.entity_id
_entity_poly.type
_entity_poly.pdbx_seq_one_letter_code
_entity_poly.pdbx_strand_id
1 'polypeptide(L)'
;MKIKLKVELNWEIWTYESYITMPIIIGRTMIFGAYNVDFEMRENIWRQLPEEYKRKIYKYNWKNTIKFMLITVTDITAYNFCFGSNIKLKSSIIMEEIYKNFNENKKIEFLTSVIDFPCSSTSVYFQTLGEVYAEVDLDELVAISDEENSYQHSILPKIMEASNYRKERENNTGKLEQIYNEQLIVKSLVDKNIDELSKEEVQKILDNFLLIDNLKYLLEVIKKSKEYEIVISDKLKDKIEHWLRDIQIKIKTEEDEKIYQELKEILKEQL
;
A
#
# COMPACT_ATOMS: atom_id res chain seq x y z
N MET A 1 -4.65 -8.11 27.80
CA MET A 1 -4.69 -6.99 28.77
C MET A 1 -3.81 -5.87 28.24
N LYS A 2 -4.36 -4.67 28.06
CA LYS A 2 -3.59 -3.52 27.58
C LYS A 2 -2.84 -2.84 28.72
N ILE A 3 -1.56 -2.55 28.50
CA ILE A 3 -0.70 -1.83 29.43
C ILE A 3 0.13 -0.80 28.68
N LYS A 4 0.44 0.30 29.36
CA LYS A 4 1.37 1.32 28.89
C LYS A 4 2.69 1.16 29.63
N LEU A 5 3.75 0.89 28.88
CA LEU A 5 5.10 0.66 29.40
C LEU A 5 5.99 1.83 29.01
N LYS A 6 6.73 2.39 29.97
CA LYS A 6 7.84 3.28 29.65
C LYS A 6 9.01 2.45 29.12
N VAL A 7 9.50 2.79 27.93
CA VAL A 7 10.48 1.98 27.20
C VAL A 7 11.74 2.78 26.84
N GLU A 8 12.85 2.07 26.69
CA GLU A 8 14.09 2.56 26.09
C GLU A 8 14.22 1.99 24.69
N LEU A 9 13.91 2.80 23.68
CA LEU A 9 13.61 2.33 22.32
C LEU A 9 14.70 1.43 21.71
N ASN A 10 15.95 1.86 21.69
CA ASN A 10 17.07 1.08 21.16
C ASN A 10 17.54 -0.12 22.02
N TRP A 11 17.01 -0.23 23.24
CA TRP A 11 17.44 -1.25 24.20
C TRP A 11 16.36 -2.29 24.42
N GLU A 12 15.10 -1.91 24.32
CA GLU A 12 13.95 -2.75 24.67
C GLU A 12 13.08 -3.09 23.45
N ILE A 13 13.22 -2.37 22.33
CA ILE A 13 12.39 -2.56 21.13
C ILE A 13 13.27 -2.73 19.89
N TRP A 14 13.14 -3.87 19.22
CA TRP A 14 13.84 -4.17 17.98
C TRP A 14 12.87 -4.25 16.79
N THR A 15 13.04 -3.35 15.83
CA THR A 15 12.12 -3.19 14.68
C THR A 15 12.68 -3.65 13.33
N TYR A 16 13.84 -4.33 13.32
CA TYR A 16 14.59 -4.64 12.10
C TYR A 16 13.78 -5.50 11.11
N GLU A 17 12.99 -6.45 11.61
CA GLU A 17 12.07 -7.28 10.81
C GLU A 17 10.59 -6.94 11.05
N SER A 18 10.35 -5.84 11.77
CA SER A 18 9.01 -5.37 12.11
C SER A 18 8.47 -4.45 11.00
N TYR A 19 7.18 -4.12 11.06
CA TYR A 19 6.60 -3.05 10.24
C TYR A 19 6.24 -1.88 11.15
N ILE A 20 6.44 -0.64 10.71
CA ILE A 20 5.93 0.54 11.42
C ILE A 20 4.89 1.26 10.57
N THR A 21 3.93 1.90 11.21
CA THR A 21 3.06 2.86 10.52
C THR A 21 3.84 4.14 10.25
N MET A 22 3.35 4.96 9.31
CA MET A 22 3.84 6.33 9.17
C MET A 22 3.80 7.07 10.52
N PRO A 23 4.93 7.63 10.98
CA PRO A 23 4.94 8.44 12.18
C PRO A 23 4.09 9.69 12.02
N ILE A 24 3.19 9.92 12.98
CA ILE A 24 2.36 11.12 13.05
C ILE A 24 2.98 12.03 14.10
N ILE A 25 3.22 13.29 13.72
CA ILE A 25 3.75 14.32 14.62
C ILE A 25 2.66 15.33 14.93
N ILE A 26 2.39 15.53 16.22
CA ILE A 26 1.43 16.51 16.73
C ILE A 26 2.17 17.36 17.78
N GLY A 27 2.54 18.58 17.40
CA GLY A 27 3.42 19.41 18.21
C GLY A 27 4.75 18.71 18.47
N ARG A 28 5.11 18.52 19.74
CA ARG A 28 6.35 17.84 20.15
C ARG A 28 6.14 16.38 20.54
N THR A 29 5.12 15.73 19.99
CA THR A 29 4.81 14.31 20.23
C THR A 29 4.81 13.55 18.91
N MET A 30 5.51 12.43 18.87
CA MET A 30 5.53 11.49 17.74
C MET A 30 4.80 10.21 18.14
N ILE A 31 3.92 9.72 17.28
CA ILE A 31 3.13 8.50 17.50
C ILE A 31 3.23 7.60 16.27
N PHE A 32 3.47 6.32 16.47
CA PHE A 32 3.45 5.31 15.40
C PHE A 32 3.11 3.92 15.96
N GLY A 33 2.45 3.10 15.16
CA GLY A 33 2.26 1.68 15.44
C GLY A 33 3.47 0.87 14.96
N ALA A 34 3.76 -0.23 15.64
CA ALA A 34 4.78 -1.18 15.24
C ALA A 34 4.24 -2.63 15.35
N TYR A 35 4.50 -3.44 14.34
CA TYR A 35 3.97 -4.79 14.17
C TYR A 35 5.07 -5.83 14.13
N ASN A 36 4.87 -6.98 14.78
CA ASN A 36 5.85 -8.07 14.90
C ASN A 36 7.19 -7.57 15.46
N VAL A 37 7.12 -6.90 16.59
CA VAL A 37 8.26 -6.28 17.25
C VAL A 37 8.87 -7.26 18.23
N ASP A 38 10.19 -7.42 18.18
CA ASP A 38 10.91 -8.12 19.24
C ASP A 38 11.08 -7.18 20.44
N PHE A 39 10.43 -7.54 21.54
CA PHE A 39 10.31 -6.72 22.74
C PHE A 39 11.16 -7.30 23.87
N GLU A 40 12.36 -6.77 24.04
CA GLU A 40 13.33 -7.30 25.00
C GLU A 40 12.86 -7.07 26.45
N MET A 41 12.69 -8.16 27.18
CA MET A 41 12.24 -8.15 28.58
C MET A 41 13.36 -7.72 29.52
N ARG A 42 13.64 -6.40 29.59
CA ARG A 42 14.61 -5.81 30.52
C ARG A 42 14.02 -5.54 31.89
N GLU A 43 14.89 -5.21 32.85
CA GLU A 43 14.51 -4.93 34.24
C GLU A 43 13.45 -3.81 34.36
N ASN A 44 13.60 -2.74 33.56
CA ASN A 44 12.66 -1.62 33.55
C ASN A 44 11.25 -2.08 33.13
N ILE A 45 11.14 -2.87 32.06
CA ILE A 45 9.88 -3.48 31.63
C ILE A 45 9.35 -4.46 32.66
N TRP A 46 10.20 -5.37 33.13
CA TRP A 46 9.84 -6.40 34.09
C TRP A 46 9.18 -5.79 35.32
N ARG A 47 9.74 -4.72 35.90
CA ARG A 47 9.19 -4.06 37.08
C ARG A 47 7.79 -3.49 36.85
N GLN A 48 7.47 -3.05 35.63
CA GLN A 48 6.17 -2.49 35.25
C GLN A 48 5.09 -3.55 35.01
N LEU A 49 5.45 -4.82 34.79
CA LEU A 49 4.50 -5.89 34.51
C LEU A 49 3.70 -6.35 35.75
N PRO A 50 2.40 -6.64 35.60
CA PRO A 50 1.60 -7.27 36.66
C PRO A 50 2.11 -8.66 37.04
N GLU A 51 1.95 -9.03 38.32
CA GLU A 51 2.50 -10.25 38.89
C GLU A 51 1.96 -11.54 38.24
N GLU A 52 0.67 -11.55 37.88
CA GLU A 52 0.06 -12.65 37.14
C GLU A 52 0.80 -12.92 35.82
N TYR A 53 1.23 -11.85 35.16
CA TYR A 53 1.87 -11.91 33.85
C TYR A 53 3.33 -12.36 33.94
N LYS A 54 4.06 -11.85 34.95
CA LYS A 54 5.40 -12.34 35.30
C LYS A 54 5.41 -13.86 35.52
N ARG A 55 4.40 -14.38 36.24
CA ARG A 55 4.23 -15.83 36.46
C ARG A 55 3.98 -16.59 35.16
N LYS A 56 3.19 -16.04 34.23
CA LYS A 56 2.96 -16.64 32.91
C LYS A 56 4.25 -16.72 32.09
N ILE A 57 5.01 -15.62 32.01
CA ILE A 57 6.31 -15.58 31.31
C ILE A 57 7.26 -16.63 31.90
N TYR A 58 7.42 -16.68 33.23
CA TYR A 58 8.28 -17.66 33.89
C TYR A 58 7.85 -19.11 33.64
N LYS A 59 6.55 -19.39 33.65
CA LYS A 59 6.03 -20.75 33.55
C LYS A 59 6.16 -21.33 32.14
N TYR A 60 5.93 -20.52 31.12
CA TYR A 60 5.75 -20.98 29.75
C TYR A 60 6.88 -20.54 28.80
N ASN A 61 7.89 -19.85 29.33
CA ASN A 61 9.01 -19.31 28.57
C ASN A 61 8.49 -18.56 27.33
N TRP A 62 7.64 -17.55 27.49
CA TRP A 62 7.01 -16.88 26.35
C TRP A 62 8.06 -16.14 25.50
N LYS A 63 7.89 -16.21 24.17
CA LYS A 63 8.62 -15.34 23.24
C LYS A 63 8.26 -13.89 23.51
N ASN A 64 9.27 -13.07 23.33
CA ASN A 64 9.25 -11.62 23.49
C ASN A 64 8.68 -10.89 22.27
N THR A 65 8.16 -11.60 21.26
CA THR A 65 7.63 -10.95 20.06
C THR A 65 6.18 -10.51 20.30
N ILE A 66 5.93 -9.21 20.13
CA ILE A 66 4.61 -8.60 20.26
C ILE A 66 4.03 -8.36 18.85
N LYS A 67 2.80 -8.80 18.61
CA LYS A 67 2.14 -8.64 17.31
C LYS A 67 1.90 -7.18 16.97
N PHE A 68 1.44 -6.38 17.93
CA PHE A 68 1.25 -4.95 17.74
C PHE A 68 1.54 -4.14 19.00
N MET A 69 2.19 -2.99 18.82
CA MET A 69 2.36 -1.98 19.85
C MET A 69 2.15 -0.58 19.29
N LEU A 70 1.60 0.32 20.11
CA LEU A 70 1.53 1.75 19.80
C LEU A 70 2.64 2.47 20.55
N ILE A 71 3.58 3.07 19.82
CA ILE A 71 4.70 3.80 20.39
C ILE A 71 4.38 5.29 20.40
N THR A 72 4.65 5.94 21.54
CA THR A 72 4.52 7.38 21.73
C THR A 72 5.84 7.94 22.25
N VAL A 73 6.44 8.87 21.53
CA VAL A 73 7.61 9.64 21.94
C VAL A 73 7.16 11.06 22.28
N THR A 74 7.40 11.49 23.51
CA THR A 74 7.03 12.83 23.99
C THR A 74 8.21 13.79 23.97
N ASP A 75 7.95 15.10 23.99
CA ASP A 75 8.95 16.18 24.04
C ASP A 75 10.14 16.00 23.06
N ILE A 76 9.84 15.70 21.80
CA ILE A 76 10.84 15.63 20.74
C ILE A 76 11.53 17.00 20.57
N THR A 77 12.83 16.97 20.25
CA THR A 77 13.70 18.12 20.04
C THR A 77 14.33 18.14 18.66
N ALA A 78 14.39 17.00 17.98
CA ALA A 78 14.69 16.91 16.57
C ALA A 78 14.14 15.60 16.02
N TYR A 79 13.84 15.53 14.72
CA TYR A 79 13.59 14.28 14.03
C TYR A 79 14.04 14.35 12.57
N ASN A 80 14.32 13.18 12.00
CA ASN A 80 14.59 12.97 10.59
C ASN A 80 13.99 11.63 10.15
N PHE A 81 13.17 11.63 9.10
CA PHE A 81 12.66 10.43 8.45
C PHE A 81 13.29 10.29 7.06
N CYS A 82 13.95 9.16 6.84
CA CYS A 82 14.49 8.79 5.53
C CYS A 82 13.67 7.62 4.97
N PHE A 83 13.03 7.85 3.82
CA PHE A 83 12.31 6.82 3.07
C PHE A 83 13.06 6.44 1.80
N GLY A 84 13.06 5.14 1.48
CA GLY A 84 13.39 4.69 0.13
C GLY A 84 14.87 4.48 -0.14
N SER A 85 15.62 3.84 0.78
CA SER A 85 16.96 3.30 0.49
C SER A 85 16.97 2.15 -0.56
N ASN A 86 15.86 1.97 -1.29
CA ASN A 86 15.65 0.95 -2.31
C ASN A 86 15.86 1.56 -3.70
N ILE A 87 16.64 0.87 -4.55
CA ILE A 87 17.20 1.29 -5.86
C ILE A 87 16.15 1.87 -6.87
N LYS A 88 14.85 1.67 -6.65
CA LYS A 88 13.78 2.12 -7.55
C LYS A 88 13.30 3.56 -7.33
N LEU A 89 13.43 4.09 -6.11
CA LEU A 89 13.17 5.51 -5.86
C LEU A 89 14.44 6.28 -6.26
N LYS A 90 14.40 7.05 -7.35
CA LYS A 90 15.53 7.86 -7.83
C LYS A 90 16.00 8.93 -6.82
N SER A 91 15.25 9.15 -5.75
CA SER A 91 15.55 10.11 -4.68
C SER A 91 14.99 9.63 -3.34
N SER A 92 15.76 9.76 -2.26
CA SER A 92 15.28 9.59 -0.88
C SER A 92 14.35 10.74 -0.49
N ILE A 93 13.20 10.43 0.11
CA ILE A 93 12.38 11.45 0.77
C ILE A 93 12.94 11.63 2.18
N ILE A 94 13.36 12.85 2.49
CA ILE A 94 13.92 13.23 3.78
C ILE A 94 12.96 14.26 4.41
N MET A 95 12.48 13.98 5.62
CA MET A 95 11.69 14.92 6.40
C MET A 95 12.41 15.20 7.70
N GLU A 96 12.85 16.44 7.91
CA GLU A 96 13.62 16.83 9.09
C GLU A 96 13.03 18.07 9.78
N GLU A 97 13.10 18.09 11.11
CA GLU A 97 12.82 19.29 11.89
C GLU A 97 13.75 19.33 13.11
N ILE A 98 14.26 20.51 13.43
CA ILE A 98 15.09 20.77 14.61
C ILE A 98 14.40 21.86 15.44
N TYR A 99 14.05 21.55 16.68
CA TYR A 99 13.42 22.49 17.60
C TYR A 99 14.48 23.28 18.38
N LYS A 100 14.08 24.43 18.95
CA LYS A 100 14.96 25.31 19.75
C LYS A 100 15.71 24.61 20.88
N ASN A 101 15.15 23.53 21.43
CA ASN A 101 15.74 22.77 22.53
C ASN A 101 16.64 21.62 22.07
N PHE A 102 17.00 21.56 20.78
CA PHE A 102 17.99 20.61 20.28
C PHE A 102 19.34 20.76 21.00
N ASN A 103 20.04 19.65 21.17
CA ASN A 103 21.32 19.61 21.86
C ASN A 103 22.19 18.55 21.20
N GLU A 104 23.20 19.02 20.44
CA GLU A 104 24.15 18.17 19.71
C GLU A 104 24.88 17.14 20.58
N ASN A 105 24.97 17.36 21.90
CA ASN A 105 25.62 16.45 22.84
C ASN A 105 24.68 15.35 23.37
N LYS A 106 23.37 15.40 23.03
CA LYS A 106 22.42 14.36 23.39
C LYS A 106 22.37 13.28 22.31
N LYS A 107 22.14 12.05 22.76
CA LYS A 107 21.98 10.90 21.89
C LYS A 107 20.75 11.08 21.00
N ILE A 108 20.92 10.75 19.72
CA ILE A 108 19.83 10.57 18.76
C ILE A 108 19.39 9.11 18.84
N GLU A 109 18.12 8.90 19.12
CA GLU A 109 17.47 7.59 18.99
C GLU A 109 17.20 7.30 17.52
N PHE A 110 17.25 6.03 17.14
CA PHE A 110 17.02 5.63 15.76
C PHE A 110 16.22 4.33 15.71
N LEU A 111 15.48 4.14 14.64
CA LEU A 111 14.68 2.97 14.33
C LEU A 111 14.83 2.67 12.85
N THR A 112 15.05 1.41 12.53
CA THR A 112 15.06 0.93 11.15
C THR A 112 14.00 -0.14 11.00
N SER A 113 13.12 0.03 10.02
CA SER A 113 11.99 -0.86 9.79
C SER A 113 11.46 -0.68 8.37
N VAL A 114 10.46 -1.47 7.98
CA VAL A 114 9.68 -1.23 6.76
C VAL A 114 8.42 -0.48 7.16
N ILE A 115 8.15 0.64 6.48
CA ILE A 115 6.90 1.37 6.68
C ILE A 115 5.76 0.70 5.92
N ASP A 116 4.57 0.64 6.52
CA ASP A 116 3.35 0.07 5.92
C ASP A 116 2.91 0.75 4.61
N PHE A 117 3.20 2.04 4.47
CA PHE A 117 2.94 2.82 3.26
C PHE A 117 4.05 3.88 3.10
N PRO A 118 4.79 3.93 1.97
CA PRO A 118 4.57 3.23 0.70
C PRO A 118 5.32 1.88 0.58
N CYS A 119 5.40 1.06 1.63
CA CYS A 119 6.18 -0.20 1.62
C CYS A 119 7.67 0.00 1.32
N SER A 120 8.32 0.93 2.04
CA SER A 120 9.75 1.23 1.86
C SER A 120 10.55 0.99 3.13
N SER A 121 11.82 0.60 2.96
CA SER A 121 12.81 0.70 4.03
C SER A 121 12.83 2.13 4.55
N THR A 122 12.71 2.25 5.87
CA THR A 122 12.57 3.52 6.56
C THR A 122 13.53 3.55 7.73
N SER A 123 14.23 4.68 7.84
CA SER A 123 15.05 4.99 9.00
C SER A 123 14.50 6.25 9.64
N VAL A 124 14.10 6.11 10.90
CA VAL A 124 13.56 7.18 11.73
C VAL A 124 14.63 7.54 12.76
N TYR A 125 15.06 8.79 12.75
CA TYR A 125 15.99 9.36 13.73
C TYR A 125 15.27 10.43 14.52
N PHE A 126 15.46 10.48 15.83
CA PHE A 126 14.89 11.55 16.65
C PHE A 126 15.67 11.78 17.94
N GLN A 127 15.58 13.00 18.46
CA GLN A 127 16.04 13.34 19.80
C GLN A 127 14.82 13.72 20.64
N THR A 128 14.76 13.27 21.89
CA THR A 128 13.69 13.60 22.84
C THR A 128 14.27 14.00 24.21
N LEU A 129 13.60 14.92 24.89
CA LEU A 129 13.81 15.23 26.32
C LEU A 129 12.76 14.57 27.22
N GLY A 130 11.74 13.97 26.63
CA GLY A 130 10.62 13.33 27.30
C GLY A 130 10.81 11.83 27.44
N GLU A 131 9.70 11.13 27.55
CA GLU A 131 9.64 9.68 27.71
C GLU A 131 9.09 9.02 26.44
N VAL A 132 9.52 7.78 26.22
CA VAL A 132 8.96 6.89 25.21
C VAL A 132 8.06 5.89 25.91
N TYR A 133 6.85 5.70 25.39
CA TYR A 133 5.92 4.69 25.86
C TYR A 133 5.55 3.71 24.75
N ALA A 134 5.42 2.44 25.11
CA ALA A 134 4.80 1.41 24.28
C ALA A 134 3.50 0.96 24.95
N GLU A 135 2.38 1.15 24.26
CA GLU A 135 1.10 0.58 24.64
C GLU A 135 0.95 -0.78 23.96
N VAL A 136 0.89 -1.84 24.76
CA VAL A 136 0.93 -3.24 24.30
C VAL A 136 -0.24 -4.01 24.86
N ASP A 137 -0.79 -4.93 24.07
CA ASP A 137 -1.69 -5.95 24.59
C ASP A 137 -0.89 -7.18 24.98
N LEU A 138 -0.74 -7.40 26.29
CA LEU A 138 0.01 -8.51 26.82
C LEU A 138 -0.62 -9.88 26.47
N ASP A 139 -1.88 -9.96 26.09
CA ASP A 139 -2.44 -11.27 25.68
C ASP A 139 -1.92 -11.71 24.28
N GLU A 140 -1.14 -10.88 23.60
CA GLU A 140 -0.55 -11.19 22.29
C GLU A 140 0.85 -11.82 22.33
N LEU A 141 1.51 -11.92 23.49
CA LEU A 141 2.79 -12.64 23.60
C LEU A 141 2.58 -14.14 23.40
N VAL A 142 3.53 -14.79 22.72
CA VAL A 142 3.39 -16.18 22.25
C VAL A 142 4.19 -17.14 23.13
N ALA A 143 3.63 -18.30 23.48
CA ALA A 143 4.30 -19.31 24.30
C ALA A 143 5.26 -20.20 23.50
N ILE A 144 6.51 -20.40 23.96
CA ILE A 144 7.47 -21.31 23.29
C ILE A 144 6.95 -22.77 23.26
N SER A 145 6.16 -23.21 24.25
CA SER A 145 5.67 -24.60 24.31
C SER A 145 4.68 -24.99 23.21
N ASP A 146 4.07 -24.02 22.52
CA ASP A 146 3.19 -24.26 21.37
C ASP A 146 3.97 -24.21 20.04
N GLU A 147 5.26 -23.83 20.04
CA GLU A 147 5.97 -23.36 18.84
C GLU A 147 6.90 -24.36 18.15
N GLU A 148 7.44 -25.40 18.79
CA GLU A 148 8.26 -26.37 18.02
C GLU A 148 7.42 -27.06 16.93
N ASN A 149 6.11 -27.23 17.15
CA ASN A 149 5.18 -27.69 16.12
C ASN A 149 4.49 -26.54 15.34
N SER A 150 4.19 -25.39 15.94
CA SER A 150 3.38 -24.36 15.26
C SER A 150 4.18 -23.34 14.45
N TYR A 151 5.46 -23.07 14.76
CA TYR A 151 6.26 -22.13 13.97
C TYR A 151 6.55 -22.69 12.57
N GLN A 152 6.96 -23.96 12.47
CA GLN A 152 7.20 -24.63 11.19
C GLN A 152 5.90 -24.95 10.42
N HIS A 153 4.83 -25.39 11.10
CA HIS A 153 3.61 -25.86 10.40
C HIS A 153 2.48 -24.84 10.28
N SER A 154 2.44 -23.75 11.07
CA SER A 154 1.29 -22.83 11.09
C SER A 154 1.64 -21.37 10.88
N ILE A 155 2.81 -20.90 11.34
CA ILE A 155 3.21 -19.49 11.25
C ILE A 155 4.10 -19.24 10.03
N LEU A 156 5.15 -20.04 9.80
CA LEU A 156 5.99 -19.89 8.59
C LEU A 156 5.17 -19.97 7.30
N PRO A 157 4.24 -20.93 7.14
CA PRO A 157 3.40 -20.99 5.95
C PRO A 157 2.52 -19.76 5.81
N LYS A 158 1.92 -19.24 6.88
CA LYS A 158 1.10 -18.02 6.84
C LYS A 158 1.90 -16.75 6.59
N ILE A 159 3.14 -16.67 7.10
CA ILE A 159 4.07 -15.57 6.83
C ILE A 159 4.54 -15.64 5.36
N MET A 160 4.84 -16.84 4.87
CA MET A 160 5.24 -17.05 3.49
C MET A 160 4.07 -16.80 2.53
N GLU A 161 2.86 -17.19 2.92
CA GLU A 161 1.62 -16.91 2.19
C GLU A 161 1.31 -15.42 2.21
N ALA A 162 1.39 -14.74 3.36
CA ALA A 162 1.24 -13.28 3.45
C ALA A 162 2.34 -12.54 2.66
N SER A 163 3.57 -13.05 2.63
CA SER A 163 4.68 -12.54 1.82
C SER A 163 4.45 -12.78 0.33
N ASN A 164 3.90 -13.93 -0.06
CA ASN A 164 3.51 -14.22 -1.44
C ASN A 164 2.32 -13.36 -1.86
N TYR A 165 1.31 -13.18 -1.01
CA TYR A 165 0.24 -12.21 -1.19
C TYR A 165 0.78 -10.78 -1.32
N ARG A 166 1.86 -10.42 -0.62
CA ARG A 166 2.55 -9.12 -0.77
C ARG A 166 3.27 -9.03 -2.11
N LYS A 167 4.00 -10.05 -2.54
CA LYS A 167 4.62 -10.09 -3.88
C LYS A 167 3.57 -10.03 -4.98
N GLU A 168 2.44 -10.71 -4.80
CA GLU A 168 1.30 -10.63 -5.72
C GLU A 168 0.64 -9.26 -5.69
N ARG A 169 0.49 -8.64 -4.51
CA ARG A 169 0.00 -7.26 -4.40
C ARG A 169 0.96 -6.27 -5.03
N GLU A 170 2.25 -6.35 -4.79
CA GLU A 170 3.26 -5.49 -5.43
C GLU A 170 3.28 -5.67 -6.94
N ASN A 171 3.19 -6.91 -7.42
CA ASN A 171 3.02 -7.20 -8.84
C ASN A 171 1.69 -6.64 -9.38
N ASN A 172 0.61 -6.71 -8.60
CA ASN A 172 -0.69 -6.17 -8.99
C ASN A 172 -0.70 -4.64 -8.92
N THR A 173 0.00 -4.00 -7.98
CA THR A 173 0.17 -2.54 -7.93
C THR A 173 0.99 -2.08 -9.13
N GLY A 174 2.06 -2.78 -9.50
CA GLY A 174 2.81 -2.50 -10.73
C GLY A 174 1.94 -2.65 -11.99
N LYS A 175 1.07 -3.68 -12.03
CA LYS A 175 0.07 -3.82 -13.11
C LYS A 175 -0.96 -2.70 -13.10
N LEU A 176 -1.42 -2.25 -11.93
CA LEU A 176 -2.38 -1.15 -11.79
C LEU A 176 -1.75 0.20 -12.19
N GLU A 177 -0.47 0.44 -11.86
CA GLU A 177 0.28 1.61 -12.34
C GLU A 177 0.45 1.57 -13.86
N GLN A 178 0.75 0.40 -14.44
CA GLN A 178 0.77 0.23 -15.90
C GLN A 178 -0.60 0.53 -16.52
N ILE A 179 -1.68 -0.04 -15.98
CA ILE A 179 -3.06 0.21 -16.43
C ILE A 179 -3.37 1.70 -16.33
N TYR A 180 -3.04 2.36 -15.22
CA TYR A 180 -3.29 3.79 -15.03
C TYR A 180 -2.52 4.66 -16.04
N ASN A 181 -1.26 4.34 -16.31
CA ASN A 181 -0.46 5.05 -17.31
C ASN A 181 -0.99 4.83 -18.73
N GLU A 182 -1.41 3.60 -19.06
CA GLU A 182 -2.08 3.30 -20.33
C GLU A 182 -3.40 4.06 -20.47
N GLN A 183 -4.19 4.14 -19.39
CA GLN A 183 -5.43 4.93 -19.36
C GLN A 183 -5.18 6.42 -19.57
N LEU A 184 -4.14 7.00 -18.96
CA LEU A 184 -3.74 8.40 -19.18
C LEU A 184 -3.36 8.67 -20.64
N ILE A 185 -2.61 7.75 -21.26
CA ILE A 185 -2.25 7.85 -22.67
C ILE A 185 -3.52 7.80 -23.54
N VAL A 186 -4.39 6.82 -23.33
CA VAL A 186 -5.62 6.70 -24.12
C VAL A 186 -6.53 7.91 -23.94
N LYS A 187 -6.67 8.42 -22.71
CA LYS A 187 -7.46 9.63 -22.45
C LYS A 187 -6.92 10.85 -23.21
N SER A 188 -5.60 11.00 -23.26
CA SER A 188 -4.97 12.07 -24.05
C SER A 188 -5.16 11.92 -25.56
N LEU A 189 -5.42 10.71 -26.05
CA LEU A 189 -5.73 10.44 -27.47
C LEU A 189 -7.21 10.66 -27.77
N VAL A 190 -8.11 10.33 -26.84
CA VAL A 190 -9.56 10.58 -26.98
C VAL A 190 -9.85 12.08 -27.17
N ASP A 191 -9.05 12.95 -26.56
CA ASP A 191 -9.16 14.41 -26.70
C ASP A 191 -8.65 14.96 -28.05
N LYS A 192 -7.95 14.14 -28.87
CA LYS A 192 -7.46 14.55 -30.20
C LYS A 192 -8.52 14.37 -31.28
N ASN A 193 -8.33 15.09 -32.38
CA ASN A 193 -9.14 14.89 -33.58
C ASN A 193 -8.88 13.49 -34.18
N ILE A 194 -9.94 12.76 -34.50
CA ILE A 194 -9.88 11.36 -34.96
C ILE A 194 -9.06 11.19 -36.24
N ASP A 195 -9.06 12.19 -37.11
CA ASP A 195 -8.33 12.18 -38.38
C ASP A 195 -6.81 12.34 -38.22
N GLU A 196 -6.35 12.79 -37.05
CA GLU A 196 -4.94 12.93 -36.72
C GLU A 196 -4.36 11.66 -36.07
N LEU A 197 -5.22 10.68 -35.73
CA LEU A 197 -4.80 9.45 -35.06
C LEU A 197 -4.19 8.46 -36.06
N SER A 198 -3.04 7.91 -35.71
CA SER A 198 -2.41 6.81 -36.43
C SER A 198 -3.14 5.48 -36.23
N LYS A 199 -2.87 4.51 -37.12
CA LYS A 199 -3.39 3.12 -37.00
C LYS A 199 -3.10 2.50 -35.61
N GLU A 200 -1.92 2.76 -35.04
CA GLU A 200 -1.54 2.24 -33.73
C GLU A 200 -2.29 2.92 -32.58
N GLU A 201 -2.54 4.22 -32.68
CA GLU A 201 -3.32 4.96 -31.68
C GLU A 201 -4.80 4.53 -31.70
N VAL A 202 -5.38 4.32 -32.88
CA VAL A 202 -6.75 3.80 -33.05
C VAL A 202 -6.89 2.40 -32.45
N GLN A 203 -5.92 1.51 -32.67
CA GLN A 203 -5.89 0.18 -32.06
C GLN A 203 -5.86 0.28 -30.52
N LYS A 204 -5.01 1.15 -29.96
CA LYS A 204 -4.92 1.35 -28.50
C LYS A 204 -6.21 1.88 -27.88
N ILE A 205 -6.89 2.80 -28.57
CA ILE A 205 -8.19 3.32 -28.14
C ILE A 205 -9.24 2.20 -28.15
N LEU A 206 -9.29 1.39 -29.21
CA LEU A 206 -10.21 0.24 -29.30
C LEU A 206 -9.98 -0.78 -28.20
N ASP A 207 -8.73 -1.14 -27.94
CA ASP A 207 -8.39 -2.10 -26.89
C ASP A 207 -8.79 -1.59 -25.48
N ASN A 208 -8.93 -0.26 -25.33
CA ASN A 208 -9.34 0.43 -24.11
C ASN A 208 -10.68 1.18 -24.25
N PHE A 209 -11.59 0.70 -25.11
CA PHE A 209 -12.83 1.41 -25.47
C PHE A 209 -13.71 1.78 -24.27
N LEU A 210 -13.60 1.08 -23.14
CA LEU A 210 -14.35 1.37 -21.90
C LEU A 210 -14.04 2.74 -21.30
N LEU A 211 -12.93 3.37 -21.72
CA LEU A 211 -12.58 4.75 -21.35
C LEU A 211 -13.34 5.80 -22.18
N ILE A 212 -14.00 5.39 -23.26
CA ILE A 212 -14.83 6.25 -24.08
C ILE A 212 -16.21 6.32 -23.43
N ASP A 213 -16.60 7.50 -22.98
CA ASP A 213 -17.92 7.78 -22.41
C ASP A 213 -18.93 8.29 -23.45
N ASN A 214 -18.47 8.57 -24.66
CA ASN A 214 -19.27 9.13 -25.76
C ASN A 214 -19.53 8.10 -26.88
N LEU A 215 -20.80 7.73 -27.06
CA LEU A 215 -21.30 6.82 -28.10
C LEU A 215 -20.90 7.26 -29.52
N LYS A 216 -20.97 8.57 -29.80
CA LYS A 216 -20.62 9.13 -31.11
C LYS A 216 -19.13 8.95 -31.42
N TYR A 217 -18.28 9.19 -30.43
CA TYR A 217 -16.83 9.02 -30.58
C TYR A 217 -16.46 7.55 -30.82
N LEU A 218 -17.10 6.62 -30.11
CA LEU A 218 -16.89 5.18 -30.33
C LEU A 218 -17.21 4.76 -31.78
N LEU A 219 -18.30 5.30 -32.36
CA LEU A 219 -18.65 5.05 -33.76
C LEU A 219 -17.58 5.55 -34.72
N GLU A 220 -17.05 6.76 -34.51
CA GLU A 220 -15.96 7.31 -35.32
C GLU A 220 -14.70 6.45 -35.24
N VAL A 221 -14.32 5.99 -34.04
CA VAL A 221 -13.17 5.08 -33.83
C VAL A 221 -13.35 3.77 -34.60
N ILE A 222 -14.53 3.16 -34.56
CA ILE A 222 -14.81 1.89 -35.27
C ILE A 222 -14.82 2.09 -36.79
N LYS A 223 -15.32 3.22 -37.29
CA LYS A 223 -15.21 3.56 -38.72
C LYS A 223 -13.76 3.73 -39.14
N LYS A 224 -12.99 4.49 -38.35
CA LYS A 224 -11.55 4.69 -38.58
C LYS A 224 -10.77 3.39 -38.54
N SER A 225 -11.15 2.46 -37.66
CA SER A 225 -10.50 1.15 -37.58
C SER A 225 -10.76 0.31 -38.82
N LYS A 226 -11.94 0.41 -39.44
CA LYS A 226 -12.22 -0.19 -40.75
C LYS A 226 -11.34 0.43 -41.84
N GLU A 227 -11.18 1.76 -41.87
CA GLU A 227 -10.28 2.45 -42.82
C GLU A 227 -8.83 1.96 -42.69
N TYR A 228 -8.38 1.70 -41.46
CA TYR A 228 -7.03 1.20 -41.18
C TYR A 228 -6.89 -0.33 -41.29
N GLU A 229 -7.92 -1.06 -41.72
CA GLU A 229 -7.93 -2.53 -41.78
C GLU A 229 -7.55 -3.18 -40.44
N ILE A 230 -7.99 -2.60 -39.33
CA ILE A 230 -7.83 -3.15 -37.99
C ILE A 230 -8.86 -4.28 -37.80
N VAL A 231 -8.36 -5.47 -37.49
CA VAL A 231 -9.20 -6.64 -37.16
C VAL A 231 -9.62 -6.57 -35.70
N ILE A 232 -10.90 -6.30 -35.46
CA ILE A 232 -11.49 -6.33 -34.11
C ILE A 232 -11.72 -7.79 -33.73
N SER A 233 -11.01 -8.26 -32.71
CA SER A 233 -11.16 -9.63 -32.22
C SER A 233 -12.59 -9.91 -31.73
N ASP A 234 -13.07 -11.15 -31.87
CA ASP A 234 -14.42 -11.52 -31.41
C ASP A 234 -14.62 -11.26 -29.90
N LYS A 235 -13.57 -11.45 -29.10
CA LYS A 235 -13.57 -11.11 -27.66
C LYS A 235 -13.81 -9.62 -27.41
N LEU A 236 -13.28 -8.74 -28.27
CA LEU A 236 -13.49 -7.30 -28.15
C LEU A 236 -14.90 -6.92 -28.62
N LYS A 237 -15.41 -7.56 -29.68
CA LYS A 237 -16.81 -7.40 -30.13
C LYS A 237 -17.80 -7.76 -29.01
N ASP A 238 -17.64 -8.93 -28.37
CA ASP A 238 -18.51 -9.38 -27.28
C ASP A 238 -18.56 -8.37 -26.12
N LYS A 239 -17.40 -7.77 -25.78
CA LYS A 239 -17.31 -6.74 -24.75
C LYS A 239 -18.04 -5.45 -25.14
N ILE A 240 -17.87 -5.01 -26.40
CA ILE A 240 -18.56 -3.82 -26.91
C ILE A 240 -20.07 -4.06 -26.93
N GLU A 241 -20.52 -5.23 -27.37
CA GLU A 241 -21.94 -5.60 -27.35
C GLU A 241 -22.53 -5.58 -25.93
N HIS A 242 -21.82 -6.12 -24.94
CA HIS A 242 -22.27 -6.09 -23.56
C HIS A 242 -22.39 -4.66 -23.03
N TRP A 243 -21.37 -3.83 -23.29
CA TRP A 243 -21.38 -2.42 -22.89
C TRP A 243 -22.52 -1.63 -23.54
N LEU A 244 -22.79 -1.89 -24.83
CA LEU A 244 -23.92 -1.31 -25.54
C LEU A 244 -25.26 -1.67 -24.89
N ARG A 245 -25.47 -2.92 -24.45
CA ARG A 245 -26.68 -3.32 -23.72
C ARG A 245 -26.83 -2.56 -22.40
N ASP A 246 -25.74 -2.34 -21.67
CA ASP A 246 -25.76 -1.61 -20.40
C ASP A 246 -26.08 -0.12 -20.60
N ILE A 247 -25.62 0.48 -21.70
CA ILE A 247 -25.90 1.87 -22.04
C ILE A 247 -27.27 2.08 -22.68
N GLN A 248 -27.86 1.05 -23.29
CA GLN A 248 -29.20 1.13 -23.88
C GLN A 248 -30.26 1.68 -22.89
N ILE A 249 -30.14 1.35 -21.61
CA ILE A 249 -31.03 1.83 -20.54
C ILE A 249 -30.88 3.36 -20.29
N LYS A 250 -29.74 3.94 -20.68
CA LYS A 250 -29.38 5.35 -20.49
C LYS A 250 -29.59 6.22 -21.74
N ILE A 251 -29.91 5.63 -22.89
CA ILE A 251 -30.22 6.35 -24.13
C ILE A 251 -31.51 7.16 -23.94
N LYS A 252 -31.45 8.47 -24.25
CA LYS A 252 -32.56 9.41 -24.04
C LYS A 252 -32.93 10.23 -25.28
N THR A 253 -32.17 10.11 -26.37
CA THR A 253 -32.34 10.90 -27.59
C THR A 253 -32.44 10.01 -28.82
N GLU A 254 -33.16 10.48 -29.85
CA GLU A 254 -33.27 9.78 -31.14
C GLU A 254 -31.91 9.66 -31.86
N GLU A 255 -30.99 10.58 -31.63
CA GLU A 255 -29.65 10.58 -32.24
C GLU A 255 -28.77 9.47 -31.64
N ASP A 256 -28.77 9.32 -30.31
CA ASP A 256 -28.08 8.23 -29.61
C ASP A 256 -28.63 6.85 -30.02
N GLU A 257 -29.94 6.75 -30.25
CA GLU A 257 -30.58 5.51 -30.68
C GLU A 257 -30.20 5.12 -32.11
N LYS A 258 -30.06 6.10 -33.02
CA LYS A 258 -29.52 5.85 -34.37
C LYS A 258 -28.08 5.36 -34.32
N ILE A 259 -27.21 6.02 -33.54
CA ILE A 259 -25.81 5.64 -33.36
C ILE A 259 -25.70 4.22 -32.78
N TYR A 260 -26.55 3.89 -31.81
CA TYR A 260 -26.62 2.55 -31.22
C TYR A 260 -26.95 1.46 -32.27
N GLN A 261 -27.95 1.69 -33.13
CA GLN A 261 -28.29 0.72 -34.18
C GLN A 261 -27.16 0.58 -35.21
N GLU A 262 -26.53 1.68 -35.59
CA GLU A 262 -25.41 1.68 -36.55
C GLU A 262 -24.21 0.88 -36.00
N LEU A 263 -23.84 1.09 -34.73
CA LEU A 263 -22.80 0.30 -34.06
C LEU A 263 -23.14 -1.20 -34.05
N LYS A 264 -24.40 -1.54 -33.80
CA LYS A 264 -24.87 -2.92 -33.76
C LYS A 264 -24.83 -3.59 -35.13
N GLU A 265 -25.11 -2.88 -36.20
CA GLU A 265 -24.96 -3.40 -37.56
C GLU A 265 -23.49 -3.57 -37.94
N ILE A 266 -22.65 -2.58 -37.64
CA ILE A 266 -21.22 -2.64 -37.93
C ILE A 266 -20.54 -3.84 -37.25
N LEU A 267 -20.92 -4.14 -36.00
CA LEU A 267 -20.38 -5.29 -35.26
C LEU A 267 -20.86 -6.64 -35.82
N LYS A 268 -22.05 -6.68 -36.44
CA LYS A 268 -22.58 -7.88 -37.12
C LYS A 268 -21.98 -8.13 -38.50
N GLU A 269 -21.58 -7.08 -39.22
CA GLU A 269 -20.99 -7.18 -40.57
C GLU A 269 -19.58 -7.81 -40.59
N GLN A 270 -18.89 -7.92 -39.46
CA GLN A 270 -17.56 -8.53 -39.36
C GLN A 270 -17.60 -10.06 -39.15
N LEU A 271 -18.64 -10.73 -39.67
CA LEU A 271 -18.83 -12.20 -39.77
C LEU A 271 -18.50 -12.66 -41.19
#